data_AF-A0A348B5Z3-F1
#
_entry.id   AF-A0A348B5Z3-F1
#
_cell.length_a   1.000
_cell.length_b   1.000
_cell.length_c   1.000
_cell.angle_alpha   90.00
_cell.angle_beta   90.00
_cell.angle_gamma   90.00
#
_symmetry.space_group_name_H-M   'P 1'
#
loop_
_entity.id
_entity.type
_entity.pdbx_description
1 polymer ?
#
loop_
_entity_poly.entity_id
_entity_poly.type
_entity_poly.pdbx_seq_one_letter_code
_entity_poly.pdbx_strand_id
1 'polypeptide(L)'
;MRATFTMEVKLRGGILERLLSLGAYYCVENISEGRERWDVLLDSAKVREVVPTIRTVAEELRVFRREFDPLLSAKGRLTSREEEVLRLAVRRGYFEWPREVGLAELASELGVTRTAVLQILRKAMKKVAESYAEAF
;
A
#
# COMPACT_ATOMS: atom_id res chain seq x y z
N MET A 1 2.14 4.97 -16.05
CA MET A 1 1.62 3.60 -15.79
C MET A 1 2.33 3.11 -14.54
N ARG A 2 1.64 2.73 -13.47
CA ARG A 2 2.32 2.28 -12.25
C ARG A 2 2.81 0.85 -12.43
N ALA A 3 4.02 0.56 -11.97
CA ALA A 3 4.62 -0.76 -12.06
C ALA A 3 5.10 -1.22 -10.68
N THR A 4 4.99 -2.52 -10.44
CA THR A 4 5.40 -3.14 -9.19
C THR A 4 6.82 -3.66 -9.33
N PHE A 5 7.66 -3.33 -8.36
CA PHE A 5 9.05 -3.78 -8.32
C PHE A 5 9.37 -4.34 -6.95
N THR A 6 10.05 -5.48 -6.92
CA THR A 6 10.73 -5.96 -5.72
C THR A 6 12.19 -5.48 -5.79
N MET A 7 12.65 -4.83 -4.73
CA MET A 7 14.04 -4.42 -4.57
C MET A 7 14.65 -5.20 -3.40
N GLU A 8 15.75 -5.91 -3.64
CA GLU A 8 16.53 -6.54 -2.58
C GLU A 8 17.85 -5.78 -2.44
N VAL A 9 18.10 -5.25 -1.25
CA VAL A 9 19.18 -4.30 -1.00
C VAL A 9 19.98 -4.73 0.23
N LYS A 10 21.31 -4.69 0.16
CA LYS A 10 22.20 -4.81 1.32
C LYS A 10 22.78 -3.44 1.64
N LEU A 11 22.56 -2.93 2.86
CA LEU A 11 22.80 -1.54 3.21
C LEU A 11 23.63 -1.39 4.49
N ARG A 12 24.33 -0.24 4.58
CA ARG A 12 24.78 0.35 5.85
C ARG A 12 23.90 1.56 6.18
N GLY A 13 22.66 1.33 6.65
CA GLY A 13 21.69 2.38 7.02
C GLY A 13 20.34 2.26 6.32
N GLY A 14 19.32 3.01 6.77
CA GLY A 14 17.95 2.88 6.28
C GLY A 14 17.68 3.59 4.94
N ILE A 15 17.06 2.89 3.98
CA ILE A 15 16.62 3.48 2.69
C ILE A 15 15.19 4.04 2.70
N LEU A 16 14.48 3.84 3.81
CA LEU A 16 13.06 4.16 3.94
C LEU A 16 12.73 5.61 3.61
N GLU A 17 13.45 6.55 4.22
CA GLU A 17 13.23 7.98 3.99
C GLU A 17 13.50 8.39 2.54
N ARG A 18 14.44 7.72 1.85
CA ARG A 18 14.73 7.97 0.43
C ARG A 18 13.65 7.42 -0.48
N LEU A 19 13.11 6.25 -0.18
CA LEU A 19 11.98 5.69 -0.93
C LEU A 19 10.75 6.59 -0.81
N LEU A 20 10.44 7.05 0.41
CA LEU A 20 9.33 7.96 0.66
C LEU A 20 9.53 9.31 -0.03
N SER A 21 10.72 9.91 0.04
CA SER A 21 10.98 11.23 -0.58
C SER A 21 10.89 11.21 -2.11
N LEU A 22 11.14 10.06 -2.74
CA LEU A 22 10.99 9.89 -4.18
C LEU A 22 9.54 9.58 -4.61
N GLY A 23 8.62 9.52 -3.65
CA GLY A 23 7.20 9.22 -3.87
C GLY A 23 6.95 7.76 -4.20
N ALA A 24 7.83 6.86 -3.73
CA ALA A 24 7.62 5.44 -3.80
C ALA A 24 6.73 4.98 -2.64
N TYR A 25 5.68 4.22 -2.94
CA TYR A 25 4.86 3.58 -1.91
C TYR A 25 5.41 2.18 -1.66
N TYR A 26 5.82 1.86 -0.43
CA TYR A 26 6.37 0.54 -0.08
C TYR A 26 5.38 -0.23 0.81
N CYS A 27 5.38 -1.56 0.72
CA CYS A 27 4.39 -2.38 1.43
C CYS A 27 4.94 -3.45 2.35
N VAL A 28 6.15 -3.94 2.09
CA VAL A 28 6.76 -5.01 2.86
C VAL A 28 8.24 -4.72 2.98
N GLU A 29 8.72 -4.72 4.21
CA GLU A 29 10.13 -4.81 4.55
C GLU A 29 10.34 -6.20 5.15
N ASN A 30 11.20 -7.00 4.53
CA ASN A 30 11.62 -8.28 5.10
C ASN A 30 13.14 -8.27 5.19
N ILE A 31 13.67 -8.40 6.40
CA ILE A 31 15.09 -8.44 6.67
C ILE A 31 15.49 -9.89 6.89
N SER A 32 16.26 -10.45 5.97
CA SER A 32 16.82 -11.78 6.09
C SER A 32 18.27 -11.79 5.64
N GLU A 33 19.15 -12.48 6.40
CA GLU A 33 20.58 -12.64 6.06
C GLU A 33 21.33 -11.30 5.79
N GLY A 34 20.94 -10.22 6.47
CA GLY A 34 21.53 -8.89 6.26
C GLY A 34 21.15 -8.23 4.92
N ARG A 35 20.10 -8.73 4.25
CA ARG A 35 19.47 -8.11 3.09
C ARG A 35 18.08 -7.65 3.47
N GLU A 36 17.73 -6.46 3.02
CA GLU A 36 16.39 -5.91 3.12
C GLU A 36 15.67 -6.09 1.78
N ARG A 37 14.53 -6.76 1.80
CA ARG A 37 13.64 -6.90 0.65
C ARG A 37 12.46 -5.94 0.79
N TRP A 38 12.27 -5.15 -0.26
CA TRP A 38 11.27 -4.10 -0.37
C TRP A 38 10.36 -4.34 -1.58
N ASP A 39 9.04 -4.43 -1.36
CA ASP A 39 8.07 -4.38 -2.45
C ASP A 39 7.55 -2.94 -2.61
N VAL A 40 7.83 -2.37 -3.78
CA VAL A 40 7.67 -0.94 -4.07
C VAL A 40 6.72 -0.76 -5.26
N LEU A 41 5.71 0.08 -5.05
CA LEU A 41 4.84 0.61 -6.08
C LEU A 41 5.30 2.01 -6.46
N LEU A 42 5.70 2.16 -7.72
CA LEU A 42 6.14 3.45 -8.26
C LEU A 42 5.58 3.66 -9.66
N ASP A 43 5.52 4.92 -10.08
CA ASP A 43 5.28 5.23 -11.50
C ASP A 43 6.44 4.66 -12.32
N SER A 44 6.15 3.99 -13.44
CA SER A 44 7.16 3.45 -14.33
C SER A 44 8.14 4.51 -14.80
N ALA A 45 7.71 5.77 -14.92
CA ALA A 45 8.59 6.90 -15.27
C ALA A 45 9.66 7.15 -14.19
N LYS A 46 9.30 7.02 -12.90
CA LYS A 46 10.19 7.29 -11.76
C LYS A 46 11.22 6.19 -11.50
N VAL A 47 11.06 5.00 -12.08
CA VAL A 47 11.99 3.87 -11.90
C VAL A 47 13.41 4.27 -12.28
N ARG A 48 13.55 5.05 -13.36
CA ARG A 48 14.85 5.50 -13.88
C ARG A 48 15.57 6.48 -12.94
N GLU A 49 14.84 7.11 -12.02
CA GLU A 49 15.38 8.06 -11.03
C GLU A 49 15.67 7.34 -9.70
N VAL A 50 14.76 6.46 -9.27
CA VAL A 50 14.82 5.78 -7.97
C VAL A 50 15.95 4.74 -7.94
N VAL A 51 16.09 3.92 -8.98
CA VAL A 51 17.06 2.82 -9.00
C VAL A 51 18.52 3.32 -8.90
N PRO A 52 18.96 4.33 -9.69
CA PRO A 52 20.31 4.87 -9.53
C PRO A 52 20.54 5.47 -8.14
N THR A 53 19.55 6.16 -7.58
CA THR A 53 19.65 6.79 -6.25
C THR A 53 19.92 5.75 -5.17
N ILE A 54 19.18 4.64 -5.18
CA ILE A 54 19.38 3.56 -4.20
C ILE A 54 20.73 2.85 -4.40
N ARG A 55 21.17 2.71 -5.65
CA ARG A 55 22.49 2.14 -5.96
C ARG A 55 23.66 2.92 -5.35
N THR A 56 23.50 4.21 -5.06
CA THR A 56 24.57 5.02 -4.41
C THR A 56 24.82 4.63 -2.95
N VAL A 57 23.83 4.03 -2.29
CA VAL A 57 23.90 3.67 -0.86
C VAL A 57 23.90 2.17 -0.61
N ALA A 58 23.57 1.37 -1.63
CA ALA A 58 23.51 -0.08 -1.57
C ALA A 58 24.88 -0.71 -1.83
N GLU A 59 25.32 -1.62 -0.95
CA GLU A 59 26.47 -2.51 -1.24
C GLU A 59 26.12 -3.49 -2.38
N GLU A 60 24.87 -3.96 -2.40
CA GLU A 60 24.30 -4.76 -3.49
C GLU A 60 22.84 -4.40 -3.67
N LEU A 61 22.40 -4.22 -4.92
CA LEU A 61 21.01 -3.93 -5.29
C LEU A 61 20.53 -4.87 -6.39
N ARG A 62 19.47 -5.63 -6.12
CA ARG A 62 18.74 -6.40 -7.12
C ARG A 62 17.36 -5.81 -7.30
N VAL A 63 16.95 -5.61 -8.55
CA VAL A 63 15.63 -5.05 -8.91
C VAL A 63 14.92 -6.06 -9.79
N PHE A 64 13.79 -6.55 -9.32
CA PHE A 64 12.94 -7.47 -10.03
C PHE A 64 11.65 -6.74 -10.41
N ARG A 65 11.34 -6.70 -11.71
CA ARG A 65 10.00 -6.30 -12.14
C ARG A 65 9.04 -7.42 -11.75
N ARG A 66 7.96 -7.07 -11.05
CA ARG A 66 6.85 -7.98 -10.75
C ARG A 66 5.72 -7.72 -11.72
N GLU A 67 4.88 -8.74 -11.92
CA GLU A 67 3.54 -8.50 -12.45
C GLU A 67 2.79 -7.51 -11.55
N PHE A 68 1.84 -6.80 -12.13
CA PHE A 68 1.06 -5.81 -11.39
C PHE A 68 0.30 -6.51 -10.26
N ASP A 69 0.55 -6.09 -9.01
CA ASP A 69 -0.19 -6.58 -7.85
C ASP A 69 -1.35 -5.60 -7.56
N PRO A 70 -2.62 -6.04 -7.76
CA PRO A 70 -3.78 -5.18 -7.57
C PRO A 70 -3.97 -4.76 -6.12
N LEU A 71 -3.60 -5.62 -5.16
CA LEU A 71 -3.70 -5.34 -3.73
C LEU A 71 -2.65 -4.31 -3.32
N LEU A 72 -1.43 -4.41 -3.86
CA LEU A 72 -0.38 -3.42 -3.68
C LEU A 72 -0.79 -2.05 -4.24
N SER A 73 -1.37 -2.05 -5.45
CA SER A 73 -1.90 -0.85 -6.09
C SER A 73 -3.02 -0.20 -5.27
N ALA A 74 -3.97 -1.01 -4.77
CA ALA A 74 -5.05 -0.53 -3.92
C ALA A 74 -4.51 0.09 -2.64
N LYS A 75 -3.61 -0.60 -1.94
CA LYS A 75 -2.98 -0.11 -0.71
C LYS A 75 -2.26 1.22 -0.93
N GLY A 76 -1.56 1.38 -2.05
CA GLY A 76 -0.91 2.65 -2.44
C GLY A 76 -1.86 3.77 -2.90
N ARG A 77 -3.17 3.52 -3.04
CA ARG A 77 -4.18 4.55 -3.39
C ARG A 77 -5.04 4.96 -2.21
N LEU A 78 -5.18 4.09 -1.21
CA LEU A 78 -5.95 4.39 0.00
C LEU A 78 -5.24 5.48 0.82
N THR A 79 -6.01 6.45 1.28
CA THR A 79 -5.53 7.35 2.34
C THR A 79 -5.49 6.60 3.66
N SER A 80 -4.70 7.07 4.63
CA SER A 80 -4.61 6.44 5.96
C SER A 80 -6.00 6.30 6.61
N ARG A 81 -6.88 7.29 6.45
CA ARG A 81 -8.25 7.25 6.98
C ARG A 81 -9.14 6.25 6.24
N GLU A 82 -9.01 6.13 4.93
CA GLU A 82 -9.74 5.12 4.14
C GLU A 82 -9.30 3.69 4.50
N GLU A 83 -7.99 3.47 4.66
CA GLU A 83 -7.41 2.20 5.09
C GLU A 83 -7.86 1.82 6.50
N GLU A 84 -7.82 2.76 7.45
CA GLU A 84 -8.28 2.58 8.82
C GLU A 84 -9.74 2.13 8.88
N VAL A 85 -10.63 2.87 8.21
CA VAL A 85 -12.07 2.58 8.21
C VAL A 85 -12.38 1.27 7.49
N LEU A 86 -11.74 0.99 6.35
CA LEU A 86 -11.92 -0.27 5.63
C LEU A 86 -11.46 -1.46 6.47
N ARG A 87 -10.29 -1.36 7.11
CA ARG A 87 -9.78 -2.41 8.01
C ARG A 87 -10.70 -2.63 9.20
N LEU A 88 -11.22 -1.56 9.81
CA LEU A 88 -12.16 -1.70 10.92
C LEU A 88 -13.43 -2.43 10.48
N ALA A 89 -14.01 -2.02 9.34
CA ALA A 89 -15.20 -2.66 8.79
C ALA A 89 -14.99 -4.16 8.54
N VAL A 90 -13.85 -4.56 7.97
CA VAL A 90 -13.49 -5.99 7.80
C VAL A 90 -13.38 -6.69 9.14
N ARG A 91 -12.58 -6.16 10.08
CA ARG A 91 -12.34 -6.80 11.39
C ARG A 91 -13.60 -6.96 12.23
N ARG A 92 -14.57 -6.06 12.09
CA ARG A 92 -15.82 -6.06 12.86
C ARG A 92 -16.95 -6.82 12.16
N GLY A 93 -16.68 -7.46 11.03
CA GLY A 93 -17.68 -8.27 10.32
C GLY A 93 -18.77 -7.44 9.61
N TYR A 94 -18.46 -6.20 9.18
CA TYR A 94 -19.40 -5.37 8.41
C TYR A 94 -19.80 -5.99 7.06
N PHE A 95 -18.90 -6.77 6.47
CA PHE A 95 -19.08 -7.41 5.16
C PHE A 95 -19.63 -8.83 5.25
N GLU A 96 -19.83 -9.36 6.46
CA GLU A 96 -20.32 -10.73 6.67
C GLU A 96 -21.82 -10.88 6.39
N TRP A 97 -22.25 -12.13 6.23
CA TRP A 97 -23.65 -12.49 6.12
C TRP A 97 -24.04 -13.57 7.16
N PRO A 98 -24.89 -13.25 8.14
CA PRO A 98 -25.45 -11.93 8.45
C PRO A 98 -24.36 -10.94 8.93
N ARG A 99 -24.59 -9.64 8.74
CA ARG A 99 -23.63 -8.61 9.18
C ARG A 99 -23.50 -8.61 10.70
N GLU A 100 -22.27 -8.59 11.20
CA GLU A 100 -22.00 -8.53 12.65
C GLU A 100 -22.10 -7.12 13.21
N VAL A 101 -21.77 -6.09 12.41
CA VAL A 101 -21.93 -4.67 12.78
C VAL A 101 -22.51 -3.84 11.64
N GLY A 102 -23.25 -2.79 12.02
CA GLY A 102 -23.71 -1.75 11.11
C GLY A 102 -22.78 -0.53 11.01
N LEU A 103 -23.18 0.42 10.17
CA LEU A 103 -22.47 1.69 9.99
C LEU A 103 -22.53 2.58 11.24
N ALA A 104 -23.55 2.43 12.09
CA ALA A 104 -23.71 3.26 13.29
C ALA A 104 -22.71 2.87 14.38
N GLU A 105 -22.47 1.58 14.53
CA GLU A 105 -21.53 0.99 15.47
C GLU A 105 -20.09 1.34 15.07
N LEU A 106 -19.75 1.20 13.78
CA LEU A 106 -18.47 1.66 13.25
C LEU A 106 -18.28 3.17 13.44
N ALA A 107 -19.33 3.97 13.25
CA ALA A 107 -19.28 5.42 13.41
C ALA A 107 -19.02 5.83 14.88
N SER A 108 -19.64 5.13 15.82
CA SER A 108 -19.42 5.30 17.26
C SER A 108 -17.97 5.02 17.64
N GLU A 109 -17.39 3.91 17.16
CA GLU A 109 -16.00 3.53 17.43
C GLU A 109 -14.99 4.51 16.83
N LEU A 110 -15.30 5.10 15.67
CA LEU A 110 -14.43 6.02 14.95
C LEU A 110 -14.60 7.50 15.36
N GLY A 111 -15.57 7.81 16.23
CA GLY A 111 -15.89 9.19 16.64
C GLY A 111 -16.38 10.08 15.50
N VAL A 112 -17.10 9.52 14.51
CA VAL A 112 -17.59 10.25 13.33
C VAL A 112 -19.07 9.95 13.06
N THR A 113 -19.65 10.57 12.04
CA THR A 113 -21.03 10.31 11.65
C THR A 113 -21.17 9.03 10.82
N ARG A 114 -22.35 8.39 10.87
CA ARG A 114 -22.71 7.25 9.99
C ARG A 114 -22.48 7.57 8.51
N THR A 115 -22.84 8.79 8.09
CA THR A 115 -22.65 9.26 6.72
C THR A 115 -21.16 9.36 6.37
N ALA A 116 -20.32 9.85 7.29
CA ALA A 116 -18.88 9.90 7.08
C ALA A 116 -18.28 8.51 6.88
N VAL A 117 -18.62 7.53 7.73
CA VAL A 117 -18.17 6.13 7.55
C VAL A 117 -18.57 5.58 6.19
N LEU A 118 -19.85 5.77 5.80
CA LEU A 118 -20.32 5.30 4.49
C LEU A 118 -19.55 5.94 3.33
N GLN A 119 -19.31 7.25 3.38
CA GLN A 119 -18.56 7.95 2.32
C GLN A 119 -17.12 7.47 2.24
N ILE A 120 -16.45 7.29 3.39
CA ILE A 120 -15.08 6.78 3.45
C ILE A 120 -15.02 5.35 2.90
N LEU A 121 -15.93 4.46 3.33
CA LEU A 121 -16.00 3.10 2.82
C LEU A 121 -16.23 3.08 1.31
N ARG A 122 -17.15 3.89 0.78
CA ARG A 122 -17.40 3.96 -0.67
C ARG A 122 -16.15 4.38 -1.44
N LYS A 123 -15.41 5.37 -0.95
CA LYS A 123 -14.15 5.82 -1.57
C LYS A 123 -13.08 4.72 -1.51
N ALA A 124 -12.92 4.09 -0.35
CA ALA A 124 -11.97 3.01 -0.14
C ALA A 124 -12.25 1.81 -1.06
N MET A 125 -13.50 1.32 -1.05
CA MET A 125 -13.94 0.21 -1.89
C MET A 125 -13.81 0.51 -3.38
N LYS A 126 -14.14 1.75 -3.80
CA LYS A 126 -13.96 2.17 -5.20
C LYS A 126 -12.49 2.04 -5.63
N LYS A 127 -11.55 2.52 -4.83
CA LYS A 127 -10.11 2.44 -5.13
C LYS A 127 -9.61 0.99 -5.22
N VAL A 128 -10.11 0.12 -4.33
CA VAL A 128 -9.81 -1.32 -4.36
C VAL A 128 -10.37 -1.94 -5.65
N ALA A 129 -11.63 -1.66 -5.99
CA ALA A 129 -12.28 -2.19 -7.18
C ALA A 129 -11.61 -1.71 -8.48
N GLU A 130 -11.25 -0.42 -8.58
CA GLU A 130 -10.50 0.12 -9.71
C GLU A 130 -9.13 -0.53 -9.85
N SER A 131 -8.42 -0.74 -8.73
CA SER A 131 -7.12 -1.42 -8.76
C SER A 131 -7.23 -2.86 -9.22
N TYR A 132 -8.28 -3.56 -8.83
CA TYR A 132 -8.57 -4.91 -9.31
C TYR A 132 -8.95 -4.92 -10.79
N ALA A 133 -9.76 -3.97 -11.25
CA ALA A 133 -10.19 -3.88 -12.65
C ALA A 133 -9.03 -3.57 -13.62
N GLU A 134 -8.05 -2.76 -13.20
CA GLU A 134 -6.85 -2.46 -13.99
C GLU A 134 -5.89 -3.65 -14.14
N ALA A 135 -6.11 -4.74 -13.40
CA ALA A 135 -5.28 -5.94 -13.45
C ALA A 135 -5.58 -6.85 -14.65
N PHE A 136 -6.68 -6.59 -15.36
CA PHE A 136 -7.17 -7.34 -16.51
C PHE A 136 -7.19 -6.46 -17.76
#